data_AF-A0A349KZA7-F1
#
_entry.id   AF-A0A349KZA7-F1
#
_cell.length_a   1.000
_cell.length_b   1.000
_cell.length_c   1.000
_cell.angle_alpha   90.00
_cell.angle_beta   90.00
_cell.angle_gamma   90.00
#
_symmetry.space_group_name_H-M   'P 1'
#
loop_
_entity.id
_entity.type
_entity.pdbx_description
1 polymer ?
#
loop_
_entity_poly.entity_id
_entity_poly.type
_entity_poly.pdbx_seq_one_letter_code
_entity_poly.pdbx_strand_id
1 'polypeptide(L)' 'MDPRGFPTTLAEFQRVFPSDTACAAYLEKLRWPDGFTCQKCGTVGEPYRFPKRSSVVLRCRSCQANVS' A
#
# COMPACT_ATOMS: atom_id res chain seq x y z
N MET A 1 1.77 19.88 -8.26
CA MET A 1 0.82 18.75 -8.22
C MET A 1 0.11 18.63 -9.56
N ASP A 2 -0.07 17.40 -10.06
CA ASP A 2 -0.88 17.07 -11.25
C ASP A 2 -2.38 17.31 -10.98
N PRO A 3 -3.25 17.46 -12.00
CA PRO A 3 -4.71 17.49 -11.86
C PRO A 3 -5.33 16.38 -10.98
N ARG A 4 -4.66 15.24 -10.79
CA ARG A 4 -5.08 14.18 -9.85
C ARG A 4 -4.60 14.39 -8.40
N GLY A 5 -4.02 15.56 -8.10
CA GLY A 5 -3.43 15.88 -6.79
C GLY A 5 -2.11 15.17 -6.50
N PHE A 6 -1.50 14.54 -7.51
CA PHE A 6 -0.25 13.79 -7.30
C PHE A 6 0.94 14.75 -7.22
N PRO A 7 1.84 14.60 -6.22
CA PRO A 7 3.05 15.41 -6.14
C PRO A 7 3.92 15.20 -7.38
N THR A 8 4.33 16.30 -8.01
CA THR A 8 5.12 16.31 -9.26
C THR A 8 6.58 16.66 -9.01
N THR A 9 6.89 17.12 -7.80
CA THR A 9 8.25 17.45 -7.35
C THR A 9 8.59 16.70 -6.05
N LEU A 10 9.88 16.52 -5.78
CA LEU A 10 10.34 15.86 -4.56
C LEU A 10 9.88 16.60 -3.29
N ALA A 11 9.92 17.93 -3.29
CA ALA A 11 9.50 18.74 -2.14
C ALA A 11 8.00 18.61 -1.85
N GLU A 12 7.16 18.48 -2.89
CA GLU A 12 5.73 18.18 -2.71
C GLU A 12 5.54 16.75 -2.20
N PHE A 13 6.29 15.79 -2.73
CA PHE A 13 6.21 14.38 -2.29
C PHE A 13 6.54 14.25 -0.81
N GLN A 14 7.61 14.90 -0.34
CA GLN A 14 8.00 14.90 1.07
C GLN A 14 6.97 15.57 1.98
N ARG A 15 6.22 16.57 1.49
CA ARG A 15 5.11 17.18 2.25
C ARG A 15 3.90 16.25 2.36
N VAL A 16 3.56 15.55 1.29
CA VAL A 16 2.41 14.63 1.26
C VAL A 16 2.73 13.34 2.01
N PHE A 17 3.97 12.87 1.90
CA PHE A 17 4.46 11.63 2.50
C PHE A 17 5.70 11.91 3.36
N PRO A 18 5.51 12.46 4.57
CA PRO A 18 6.63 12.78 5.47
C PRO A 18 7.31 11.53 6.05
N SER A 19 6.68 10.36 5.92
CA SER A 19 7.23 9.06 6.36
C SER A 19 6.90 7.96 5.35
N ASP A 20 7.76 6.92 5.34
CA ASP A 20 7.52 5.70 4.58
C ASP A 20 6.18 5.05 4.95
N THR A 21 5.76 5.15 6.22
CA THR A 21 4.47 4.62 6.70
C THR A 21 3.27 5.37 6.10
N ALA A 22 3.38 6.69 5.91
CA ALA A 22 2.33 7.49 5.28
C ALA A 22 2.22 7.16 3.78
N CYS A 23 3.37 7.02 3.10
CA CYS A 23 3.43 6.58 1.70
C CYS A 23 2.82 5.18 1.54
N ALA A 24 3.22 4.25 2.40
CA ALA A 24 2.73 2.87 2.44
C ALA A 24 1.20 2.83 2.60
N ALA A 25 0.65 3.53 3.59
CA ALA A 25 -0.80 3.58 3.82
C ALA A 25 -1.57 4.17 2.62
N TYR A 26 -1.00 5.16 1.94
CA TYR A 26 -1.61 5.74 0.74
C TYR A 26 -1.61 4.75 -0.43
N LEU A 27 -0.49 4.06 -0.68
CA LEU A 27 -0.40 3.04 -1.72
C LEU A 27 -1.34 1.85 -1.45
N GLU A 28 -1.50 1.44 -0.19
CA GLU A 28 -2.45 0.39 0.21
C GLU A 28 -3.89 0.79 -0.14
N LYS A 29 -4.31 2.01 0.20
CA LYS A 29 -5.65 2.54 -0.13
C LYS A 29 -5.87 2.65 -1.64
N LEU A 30 -4.86 3.08 -2.38
CA LEU A 30 -4.95 3.24 -3.83
C LEU A 30 -5.05 1.88 -4.55
N ARG A 31 -4.34 0.86 -4.05
CA ARG A 31 -4.37 -0.49 -4.64
C ARG A 31 -5.64 -1.25 -4.27
N TRP A 32 -6.16 -1.05 -3.07
CA TRP A 32 -7.31 -1.78 -2.54
C TRP A 32 -8.35 -0.83 -1.96
N PRO A 33 -9.04 -0.05 -2.80
CA PRO A 33 -10.07 0.89 -2.36
C PRO A 33 -11.23 0.18 -1.64
N ASP A 34 -11.60 -1.01 -2.10
CA ASP A 34 -12.71 -1.82 -1.57
C ASP A 34 -12.25 -2.95 -0.64
N GLY A 35 -10.97 -2.93 -0.22
CA GLY A 35 -10.37 -3.94 0.63
C GLY A 35 -9.42 -4.90 -0.09
N PHE A 36 -8.64 -5.61 0.71
CA PHE A 36 -7.53 -6.42 0.22
C PHE A 36 -8.02 -7.61 -0.62
N THR A 37 -7.50 -7.67 -1.84
CA THR A 37 -7.67 -8.80 -2.76
C THR A 37 -6.29 -9.29 -3.21
N CYS A 38 -6.02 -10.57 -3.00
CA CYS A 38 -4.75 -11.16 -3.42
C CYS A 38 -4.70 -11.32 -4.94
N GLN A 39 -3.77 -10.62 -5.60
CA GLN A 39 -3.58 -10.72 -7.06
C GLN A 39 -3.06 -12.08 -7.55
N LYS A 40 -2.63 -12.98 -6.64
CA LYS A 40 -2.15 -14.33 -7.00
C LYS A 40 -3.25 -15.39 -6.97
N CYS A 41 -4.18 -15.31 -6.02
CA CYS A 41 -5.20 -16.34 -5.82
C CYS A 41 -6.64 -15.81 -5.76
N GLY A 42 -6.84 -14.50 -5.87
CA GLY A 42 -8.16 -13.85 -5.84
C GLY A 42 -8.84 -13.83 -4.46
N THR A 43 -8.22 -14.36 -3.41
CA THR A 43 -8.82 -14.32 -2.06
C THR A 43 -8.99 -12.89 -1.57
N VAL A 44 -10.20 -12.56 -1.15
CA VAL A 44 -10.59 -11.31 -0.50
C VAL A 44 -10.62 -11.53 1.01
N GLY A 45 -10.08 -10.59 1.79
CA GLY A 45 -10.10 -10.66 3.25
C GLY A 45 -8.92 -9.96 3.90
N GLU A 46 -8.66 -10.20 5.18
CA GLU A 46 -7.55 -9.53 5.87
C GLU A 46 -6.19 -10.17 5.55
N PRO A 47 -5.23 -9.39 5.02
CA PRO A 47 -3.86 -9.86 4.86
C PRO A 47 -3.15 -9.97 6.21
N TYR A 48 -2.05 -10.71 6.21
CA TYR A 48 -1.08 -10.66 7.28
C TYR A 48 -0.13 -9.47 7.06
N ARG A 49 0.03 -8.65 8.11
CA ARG A 49 0.93 -7.50 8.16
C ARG A 49 2.18 -7.87 8.93
N PHE A 50 3.36 -7.43 8.47
CA PHE A 50 4.61 -7.67 9.17
C PHE A 50 4.88 -6.53 10.17
N PRO A 51 4.70 -6.73 11.49
CA PRO A 51 4.78 -5.63 12.45
C PRO A 51 6.18 -5.00 12.56
N LYS A 52 7.23 -5.74 12.17
CA LYS A 52 8.63 -5.27 12.22
C LYS A 52 9.12 -4.68 10.89
N ARG A 53 8.28 -4.60 9.85
CA ARG A 53 8.67 -4.05 8.55
C ARG A 53 7.91 -2.77 8.29
N SER A 54 8.64 -1.73 7.89
CA SER A 54 8.08 -0.47 7.40
C SER A 54 7.47 -0.58 6.00
N SER A 55 7.70 -1.70 5.30
CA SER A 55 7.20 -1.90 3.94
C SER A 55 5.73 -2.32 3.90
N VAL A 56 5.03 -1.87 2.86
CA VAL A 56 3.62 -2.18 2.53
C VAL A 56 3.36 -3.65 2.13
N VAL A 57 4.33 -4.54 2.40
CA VAL A 57 4.24 -5.93 1.97
C VAL A 57 3.19 -6.62 2.84
N LEU A 58 2.11 -7.00 2.20
CA LEU A 58 1.02 -7.77 2.78
C LEU A 58 1.17 -9.23 2.36
N ARG A 59 0.90 -10.17 3.26
CA ARG A 59 0.94 -11.59 2.94
C ARG A 59 -0.46 -12.16 2.91
N CYS A 60 -0.82 -12.80 1.80
CA CYS A 60 -2.09 -13.49 1.69
C CYS A 60 -2.11 -14.67 2.67
N ARG A 61 -3.18 -14.80 3.47
CA ARG A 61 -3.32 -15.90 4.42
C ARG A 61 -3.61 -17.25 3.74
N SER A 62 -4.25 -17.21 2.57
CA SER A 62 -4.62 -18.39 1.79
C SER A 62 -3.42 -18.98 1.04
N CYS A 63 -2.84 -18.24 0.10
CA CYS A 63 -1.74 -18.75 -0.73
C CYS A 63 -0.34 -18.41 -0.23
N GLN A 64 -0.21 -17.72 0.92
CA GLN A 64 1.06 -17.34 1.54
C GLN A 64 1.97 -16.43 0.68
N ALA A 65 1.47 -15.95 -0.45
CA ALA A 65 2.20 -15.03 -1.32
C ALA A 65 2.28 -13.62 -0.70
N ASN A 66 3.45 -12.99 -0.84
CA ASN A 66 3.65 -11.58 -0.54
C ASN A 66 3.13 -10.74 -1.70
N VAL A 67 2.32 -9.72 -1.40
CA VAL A 67 1.76 -8.75 -2.34
C VAL A 67 2.01 -7.35 -1.77
N SER A 68 2.56 -6.46 -2.58
CA SER A 68 3.12 -5.17 -2.16
C SER A 68 2.55 -4.01 -2.91
#